data_AF-A0A1H4DQ50-F1
#
_entry.id   AF-A0A1H4DQ50-F1
#
_cell.length_a   1.000
_cell.length_b   1.000
_cell.length_c   1.000
_cell.angle_alpha   90.00
_cell.angle_beta   90.00
_cell.angle_gamma   90.00
#
_symmetry.space_group_name_H-M   'P 1'
#
loop_
_entity.id
_entity.type
_entity.pdbx_description
1 polymer ?
#
loop_
_entity_poly.entity_id
_entity_poly.type
_entity_poly.pdbx_seq_one_letter_code
_entity_poly.pdbx_strand_id
1 'polypeptide(L)'
;MQLQINAEQRNQLYKKWKEEYKVRTDMHKEFHKIKKRYLCAYAFILLMMYGAYQISLNYEKFRFFEAYDLYQFFFTACPFFILLLAIHELVLYKSIPDPEKMEIDDFFVFLSYNEFSKTTKIMAMPLSEHFKIKDDPEAISKTENSENCVIIGQVNDQ
;
A
#
# COMPACT_ATOMS: atom_id res chain seq x y z
N MET A 1 31.38 14.13 -8.17
CA MET A 1 32.18 12.88 -8.22
C MET A 1 31.22 11.81 -8.69
N GLN A 2 31.28 11.41 -9.97
CA GLN A 2 30.30 10.46 -10.54
C GLN A 2 30.48 9.09 -9.88
N LEU A 3 29.42 8.55 -9.29
CA LEU A 3 29.39 7.19 -8.75
C LEU A 3 29.60 6.18 -9.88
N GLN A 4 30.82 5.68 -10.02
CA GLN A 4 31.12 4.56 -10.90
C GLN A 4 30.79 3.25 -10.17
N ILE A 5 29.53 2.83 -10.24
CA ILE A 5 29.17 1.45 -9.89
C ILE A 5 29.71 0.54 -10.99
N ASN A 6 30.51 -0.46 -10.63
CA ASN A 6 31.02 -1.44 -11.60
C ASN A 6 29.84 -2.18 -12.28
N ALA A 7 30.00 -2.56 -13.56
CA ALA A 7 28.97 -3.25 -14.32
C ALA A 7 28.47 -4.53 -13.62
N GLU A 8 29.36 -5.24 -12.94
CA GLU A 8 29.02 -6.44 -12.17
C GLU A 8 28.16 -6.14 -10.93
N GLN A 9 28.52 -5.09 -10.16
CA GLN A 9 27.72 -4.62 -9.02
C GLN A 9 26.35 -4.11 -9.46
N ARG A 10 26.28 -3.38 -10.59
CA ARG A 10 25.02 -2.93 -11.18
C ARG A 10 24.10 -4.10 -11.52
N ASN A 11 24.64 -5.16 -12.13
CA ASN A 11 23.87 -6.36 -12.49
C ASN A 11 23.39 -7.13 -11.25
N GLN A 12 24.23 -7.23 -10.20
CA GLN A 12 23.85 -7.84 -8.93
C GLN A 12 22.73 -7.06 -8.24
N LEU A 13 22.84 -5.73 -8.17
CA LEU A 13 21.82 -4.86 -7.59
C LEU A 13 20.50 -4.95 -8.35
N TYR A 14 20.54 -4.94 -9.68
CA TYR A 14 19.36 -5.13 -10.51
C TYR A 14 18.69 -6.50 -10.28
N LYS A 15 19.48 -7.58 -10.14
CA LYS A 15 18.95 -8.91 -9.86
C LYS A 15 18.24 -8.97 -8.49
N LYS A 16 18.88 -8.44 -7.44
CA LYS A 16 18.29 -8.35 -6.09
C LYS A 16 17.01 -7.53 -6.11
N TRP A 17 17.05 -6.35 -6.73
CA TRP A 17 15.86 -5.50 -6.92
C TRP A 17 14.75 -6.26 -7.63
N LYS A 18 15.03 -6.97 -8.71
CA LYS A 18 14.00 -7.70 -9.47
C LYS A 18 13.34 -8.81 -8.65
N GLU A 19 14.13 -9.54 -7.85
CA GLU A 19 13.62 -10.57 -6.95
C GLU A 19 12.72 -9.96 -5.87
N GLU A 20 13.18 -8.89 -5.22
CA GLU A 20 12.44 -8.22 -4.15
C GLU A 20 11.19 -7.49 -4.67
N TYR A 21 11.29 -6.82 -5.82
CA TYR A 21 10.18 -6.21 -6.54
C TYR A 21 9.08 -7.21 -6.84
N LYS A 22 9.44 -8.42 -7.29
CA LYS A 22 8.47 -9.49 -7.51
C LYS A 22 7.77 -9.89 -6.22
N VAL A 23 8.53 -10.12 -5.14
CA VAL A 23 7.97 -10.50 -3.83
C VAL A 23 6.99 -9.44 -3.32
N ARG A 24 7.39 -8.16 -3.32
CA ARG A 24 6.53 -7.05 -2.87
C ARG A 24 5.29 -6.90 -3.76
N THR A 25 5.44 -7.02 -5.08
CA THR A 25 4.30 -6.99 -6.02
C THR A 25 3.32 -8.14 -5.77
N ASP A 26 3.83 -9.34 -5.50
CA ASP A 26 3.00 -10.50 -5.21
C ASP A 26 2.26 -10.33 -3.86
N MET A 27 2.92 -9.77 -2.83
CA MET A 27 2.25 -9.36 -1.58
C MET A 27 1.12 -8.35 -1.82
N HIS A 28 1.33 -7.33 -2.66
CA HIS A 28 0.30 -6.35 -3.04
C HIS A 28 -0.87 -7.01 -3.77
N LYS A 29 -0.61 -7.95 -4.68
CA LYS A 29 -1.66 -8.73 -5.35
C LYS A 29 -2.46 -9.57 -4.36
N GLU A 30 -1.80 -10.22 -3.41
CA GLU A 30 -2.48 -10.98 -2.36
C GLU A 30 -3.32 -10.09 -1.47
N PHE A 31 -2.79 -8.94 -1.05
CA PHE A 31 -3.56 -7.95 -0.31
C PHE A 31 -4.77 -7.46 -1.09
N HIS A 32 -4.66 -7.23 -2.40
CA HIS A 32 -5.80 -6.85 -3.22
C HIS A 32 -6.91 -7.92 -3.21
N LYS A 33 -6.54 -9.22 -3.23
CA LYS A 33 -7.50 -10.32 -3.08
C LYS A 33 -8.17 -10.30 -1.70
N ILE A 34 -7.40 -10.06 -0.64
CA ILE A 34 -7.88 -9.97 0.74
C ILE A 34 -8.83 -8.76 0.91
N LYS A 35 -8.46 -7.60 0.37
CA LYS A 35 -9.26 -6.37 0.38
C LYS A 35 -10.66 -6.59 -0.21
N LYS A 36 -10.76 -7.39 -1.28
CA LYS A 36 -12.05 -7.77 -1.85
C LYS A 36 -12.94 -8.53 -0.85
N ARG A 37 -12.35 -9.37 0.01
CA ARG A 37 -13.07 -10.07 1.10
C ARG A 37 -13.51 -9.10 2.21
N TYR A 38 -12.68 -8.11 2.56
CA TYR A 38 -13.08 -7.02 3.47
C TYR A 38 -14.29 -6.26 2.96
N LEU A 39 -14.29 -5.87 1.68
CA LEU A 39 -15.43 -5.22 1.03
C LEU A 39 -16.70 -6.07 1.14
N CYS A 40 -16.61 -7.37 0.89
CA CYS A 40 -17.75 -8.29 1.08
C CYS A 40 -18.21 -8.37 2.54
N ALA A 41 -17.29 -8.41 3.51
CA ALA A 41 -17.62 -8.45 4.93
C ALA A 41 -18.31 -7.15 5.39
N TYR A 42 -17.81 -5.98 4.97
CA TYR A 42 -18.46 -4.70 5.24
C TYR A 42 -19.88 -4.65 4.67
N ALA A 43 -20.05 -5.05 3.41
CA ALA A 43 -21.37 -5.09 2.77
C ALA A 43 -22.33 -6.02 3.51
N PHE A 44 -21.85 -7.20 3.94
CA PHE A 44 -22.64 -8.15 4.71
C PHE A 44 -23.08 -7.56 6.06
N ILE A 45 -22.18 -6.91 6.80
CA ILE A 45 -22.52 -6.27 8.09
C ILE A 45 -23.55 -5.16 7.88
N LEU A 46 -23.41 -4.33 6.84
CA LEU A 46 -24.37 -3.28 6.52
C LEU A 46 -25.76 -3.83 6.18
N LEU A 47 -25.83 -4.93 5.41
CA LEU A 47 -27.09 -5.60 5.10
C LEU A 47 -27.75 -6.16 6.38
N MET A 48 -26.97 -6.81 7.24
CA MET A 48 -27.47 -7.33 8.53
C MET A 48 -27.93 -6.20 9.46
N MET A 49 -27.21 -5.09 9.50
CA MET A 49 -27.56 -3.90 10.27
C MET A 49 -28.89 -3.30 9.79
N TYR A 50 -29.06 -3.13 8.48
CA TYR A 50 -30.32 -2.65 7.91
C TYR A 50 -31.48 -3.62 8.17
N GLY A 51 -31.25 -4.93 8.03
CA GLY A 51 -32.25 -5.96 8.33
C GLY A 51 -32.69 -5.93 9.80
N ALA A 52 -31.73 -5.85 10.72
CA ALA A 52 -32.00 -5.74 12.15
C ALA A 52 -32.83 -4.49 12.50
N TYR A 53 -32.49 -3.35 11.89
CA TYR A 53 -33.26 -2.11 12.03
C TYR A 53 -34.72 -2.30 11.58
N GLN A 54 -34.93 -2.83 10.37
CA GLN A 54 -36.29 -3.05 9.84
C GLN A 54 -37.11 -4.03 10.70
N ILE A 55 -36.48 -5.10 11.18
CA ILE A 55 -37.12 -6.07 12.07
C ILE A 55 -37.48 -5.42 13.41
N SER A 56 -36.59 -4.62 13.99
CA SER A 56 -36.85 -3.90 15.25
C SER A 56 -38.09 -3.00 15.15
N LEU A 57 -38.23 -2.23 14.07
CA LEU A 57 -39.38 -1.35 13.85
C LEU A 57 -40.69 -2.15 13.74
N ASN A 58 -40.65 -3.37 13.20
CA ASN A 58 -41.83 -4.23 13.18
C ASN A 58 -42.17 -4.74 14.58
N TYR A 59 -41.19 -5.17 15.38
CA TYR A 59 -41.44 -5.57 16.77
C TYR A 59 -41.98 -4.42 17.63
N GLU A 60 -41.51 -3.20 17.40
CA GLU A 60 -42.02 -1.99 18.06
C GLU A 60 -43.52 -1.79 17.77
N LYS A 61 -43.95 -1.92 16.49
CA LYS A 61 -45.36 -1.81 16.09
C LYS A 61 -46.26 -2.81 16.82
N PHE A 62 -45.77 -4.03 17.04
CA PHE A 62 -46.51 -5.08 17.75
C PHE A 62 -46.28 -5.06 19.28
N ARG A 63 -45.55 -4.06 19.81
CA ARG A 63 -45.22 -3.89 21.24
C ARG A 63 -44.43 -5.06 21.85
N PHE A 64 -43.64 -5.76 21.05
CA PHE A 64 -42.67 -6.75 21.54
C PHE A 64 -41.36 -6.03 21.92
N PHE A 65 -41.37 -5.33 23.06
CA PHE A 65 -40.27 -4.46 23.46
C PHE A 65 -38.95 -5.20 23.71
N GLU A 66 -38.98 -6.39 24.32
CA GLU A 66 -37.77 -7.20 24.55
C GLU A 66 -37.06 -7.59 23.23
N ALA A 67 -37.84 -7.93 22.20
CA ALA A 67 -37.29 -8.23 20.89
C ALA A 67 -36.76 -6.95 20.22
N TYR A 68 -37.49 -5.84 20.31
CA TYR A 68 -37.02 -4.54 19.81
C TYR A 68 -35.65 -4.17 20.39
N ASP A 69 -35.50 -4.23 21.72
CA ASP A 69 -34.26 -3.85 22.41
C ASP A 69 -33.09 -4.74 21.98
N LEU A 70 -33.31 -6.04 21.81
CA LEU A 70 -32.29 -6.98 21.33
C LEU A 70 -31.79 -6.62 19.91
N TYR A 71 -32.70 -6.30 18.99
CA TYR A 71 -32.33 -5.94 17.63
C TYR A 71 -31.70 -4.54 17.54
N GLN A 72 -32.11 -3.60 18.41
CA GLN A 72 -31.46 -2.29 18.54
C GLN A 72 -30.04 -2.41 19.11
N PHE A 73 -29.82 -3.29 20.09
CA PHE A 73 -28.48 -3.61 20.58
C PHE A 73 -27.61 -4.18 19.46
N PHE A 74 -28.13 -5.12 18.67
CA PHE A 74 -27.39 -5.67 17.53
C PHE A 74 -27.06 -4.58 16.49
N PHE A 75 -28.02 -3.72 16.15
CA PHE A 75 -27.84 -2.59 15.25
C PHE A 75 -26.74 -1.62 15.73
N THR A 76 -26.75 -1.28 17.02
CA THR A 76 -25.76 -0.36 17.62
C THR A 76 -24.38 -0.98 17.81
N ALA A 77 -24.27 -2.31 17.89
CA ALA A 77 -22.98 -3.02 17.95
C ALA A 77 -22.29 -3.16 16.58
N CYS A 78 -23.04 -3.23 15.48
CA CYS A 78 -22.50 -3.40 14.11
C CYS A 78 -21.39 -2.39 13.72
N PRO A 79 -21.48 -1.09 14.01
CA PRO A 79 -20.40 -0.13 13.75
C PRO A 79 -19.06 -0.50 14.40
N PHE A 80 -19.07 -1.13 15.58
CA PHE A 80 -17.85 -1.56 16.25
C PHE A 80 -17.13 -2.68 15.47
N PHE A 81 -17.88 -3.64 14.92
CA PHE A 81 -17.30 -4.69 14.06
C PHE A 81 -16.72 -4.13 12.76
N ILE A 82 -17.37 -3.13 12.16
CA ILE A 82 -16.83 -2.42 10.99
C ILE A 82 -15.51 -1.74 11.35
N LEU A 83 -15.46 -1.06 12.50
CA LEU A 83 -14.25 -0.40 12.98
C LEU A 83 -13.10 -1.38 13.21
N LEU A 84 -13.36 -2.52 13.87
CA LEU A 84 -12.36 -3.57 14.08
C LEU A 84 -11.81 -4.10 12.76
N LEU A 85 -12.68 -4.38 11.78
CA LEU A 85 -12.26 -4.83 10.46
C LEU A 85 -11.44 -3.76 9.72
N ALA A 86 -11.82 -2.50 9.82
CA ALA A 86 -11.10 -1.38 9.21
C ALA A 86 -9.69 -1.19 9.80
N ILE A 87 -9.57 -1.32 11.13
CA ILE A 87 -8.26 -1.28 11.81
C ILE A 87 -7.41 -2.46 11.34
N HIS A 88 -7.98 -3.67 11.28
CA HIS A 88 -7.25 -4.84 10.81
C HIS A 88 -6.80 -4.70 9.35
N GLU A 89 -7.66 -4.19 8.46
CA GLU A 89 -7.31 -3.89 7.07
C GLU A 89 -6.14 -2.89 6.99
N LEU A 90 -6.19 -1.83 7.81
CA LEU A 90 -5.15 -0.80 7.86
C LEU A 90 -3.80 -1.36 8.35
N VAL A 91 -3.81 -2.21 9.37
CA VAL A 91 -2.60 -2.87 9.89
C VAL A 91 -1.99 -3.78 8.83
N LEU A 92 -2.81 -4.56 8.12
CA LEU A 92 -2.34 -5.36 7.00
C LEU A 92 -1.73 -4.50 5.89
N TYR A 93 -2.40 -3.41 5.51
CA TYR A 93 -1.91 -2.51 4.46
C TYR A 93 -0.55 -1.90 4.81
N LYS A 94 -0.39 -1.38 6.04
CA LYS A 94 0.87 -0.77 6.50
C LYS A 94 2.02 -1.78 6.57
N SER A 95 1.71 -3.07 6.69
CA SER A 95 2.72 -4.14 6.73
C SER A 95 3.27 -4.49 5.35
N ILE A 96 2.68 -3.98 4.27
CA ILE A 96 3.12 -4.28 2.92
C ILE A 96 4.11 -3.19 2.49
N PRO A 97 5.39 -3.55 2.27
CA PRO A 97 6.38 -2.60 1.83
C PRO A 97 6.06 -2.06 0.42
N ASP A 98 6.39 -0.80 0.18
CA ASP A 98 6.20 -0.15 -1.11
C ASP A 98 7.07 -0.87 -2.19
N PRO A 99 6.49 -1.35 -3.30
CA PRO A 99 7.25 -1.99 -4.37
C PRO A 99 8.07 -0.99 -5.18
N GLU A 100 7.73 0.30 -5.16
CA GLU A 100 8.39 1.32 -5.99
C GLU A 100 9.63 1.91 -5.32
N LYS A 101 9.81 1.68 -4.00
CA LYS A 101 10.89 2.24 -3.18
C LYS A 101 11.48 1.18 -2.27
N MET A 102 12.77 0.90 -2.45
CA MET A 102 13.45 -0.17 -1.70
C MET A 102 14.83 0.26 -1.27
N GLU A 103 15.24 -0.20 -0.09
CA GLU A 103 16.63 -0.14 0.36
C GLU A 103 17.24 -1.52 0.13
N ILE A 104 18.28 -1.59 -0.69
CA ILE A 104 18.97 -2.84 -1.06
C ILE A 104 20.46 -2.61 -0.90
N ASP A 105 21.07 -3.35 0.03
CA ASP A 105 22.46 -3.15 0.44
C ASP A 105 22.69 -1.68 0.84
N ASP A 106 23.68 -1.01 0.23
CA ASP A 106 24.01 0.40 0.50
C ASP A 106 23.26 1.39 -0.42
N PHE A 107 22.24 0.93 -1.15
CA PHE A 107 21.55 1.72 -2.16
C PHE A 107 20.05 1.84 -1.90
N PHE A 108 19.53 3.04 -2.07
CA PHE A 108 18.11 3.31 -2.23
C PHE A 108 17.74 3.19 -3.71
N VAL A 109 16.89 2.22 -4.04
CA VAL A 109 16.42 1.92 -5.40
C VAL A 109 14.98 2.39 -5.56
N PHE A 110 14.72 3.16 -6.61
CA PHE A 110 13.40 3.69 -6.91
C PHE A 110 13.09 3.67 -8.41
N LEU A 111 11.80 3.60 -8.71
CA LEU A 111 11.28 3.70 -10.08
C LEU A 111 11.03 5.16 -10.46
N SER A 112 11.39 5.51 -11.69
CA SER A 112 11.07 6.80 -12.30
C SER A 112 10.45 6.57 -13.66
N TYR A 113 9.20 6.99 -13.78
CA TYR A 113 8.44 6.90 -15.00
C TYR A 113 8.66 8.15 -15.84
N ASN A 114 9.02 7.97 -17.11
CA ASN A 114 9.08 9.06 -18.07
C ASN A 114 7.90 8.96 -19.04
N GLU A 115 6.89 9.81 -18.82
CA GLU A 115 5.65 9.87 -19.59
C GLU A 115 5.88 10.07 -21.10
N PHE A 116 6.86 10.91 -21.48
CA PHE A 116 7.15 11.20 -22.90
C PHE A 116 7.70 9.99 -23.64
N SER A 117 8.53 9.20 -22.98
CA SER A 117 9.17 8.03 -23.59
C SER A 117 8.42 6.72 -23.33
N LYS A 118 7.43 6.73 -22.43
CA LYS A 118 6.78 5.52 -21.87
C LYS A 118 7.81 4.50 -21.38
N THR A 119 8.86 4.98 -20.72
CA THR A 119 9.91 4.13 -20.18
C THR A 119 9.99 4.29 -18.67
N THR A 120 10.08 3.16 -17.99
CA THR A 120 10.32 3.11 -16.56
C THR A 120 11.80 2.86 -16.34
N LYS A 121 12.49 3.83 -15.75
CA LYS A 121 13.90 3.71 -15.36
C LYS A 121 13.98 3.25 -13.91
N ILE A 122 14.89 2.31 -13.66
CA ILE A 122 15.20 1.84 -12.30
C ILE A 122 16.48 2.55 -11.90
N MET A 123 16.35 3.44 -10.93
CA MET A 123 17.43 4.29 -10.45
C MET A 123 17.89 3.81 -9.08
N ALA A 124 19.19 3.82 -8.84
CA ALA A 124 19.81 3.59 -7.56
C ALA A 124 20.57 4.85 -7.11
N MET A 125 20.43 5.19 -5.85
CA MET A 125 21.17 6.26 -5.18
C MET A 125 21.82 5.67 -3.93
N PRO A 126 23.06 6.02 -3.57
CA PRO A 126 23.64 5.58 -2.30
C PRO A 126 22.81 6.07 -1.11
N LEU A 127 22.63 5.22 -0.10
CA LEU A 127 21.89 5.57 1.12
C LEU A 127 22.46 6.82 1.79
N SER A 128 23.78 6.97 1.82
CA SER A 128 24.49 8.12 2.39
C SER A 128 24.13 9.46 1.74
N GLU A 129 23.65 9.44 0.50
CA GLU A 129 23.20 10.63 -0.23
C GLU A 129 21.69 10.81 -0.14
N HIS A 130 20.93 9.71 -0.08
CA HIS A 130 19.50 9.73 0.15
C HIS A 130 19.13 10.43 1.47
N PHE A 131 19.85 10.12 2.56
CA PHE A 131 19.59 10.74 3.87
C PHE A 131 19.93 12.23 3.91
N LYS A 132 20.97 12.69 3.19
CA LYS A 132 21.33 14.12 3.13
C LYS A 132 20.27 14.97 2.44
N ILE A 133 19.59 14.42 1.42
CA ILE A 133 18.52 15.12 0.69
C ILE A 133 17.26 15.23 1.55
N LYS A 134 17.01 14.26 2.42
CA LYS A 134 15.82 14.22 3.28
C LYS A 134 15.85 15.31 4.37
N ASP A 135 17.04 15.70 4.81
CA ASP A 135 17.27 16.70 5.86
C ASP A 135 17.37 18.14 5.33
N ASP A 136 17.45 18.35 4.00
CA ASP A 136 17.53 19.67 3.36
C ASP A 136 16.40 19.86 2.32
N PRO A 137 15.30 20.56 2.66
CA PRO A 137 14.16 20.75 1.77
C PRO A 137 14.50 21.59 0.51
N GLU A 138 15.60 22.35 0.48
CA GLU A 138 16.05 23.09 -0.71
C GLU A 138 16.80 22.21 -1.72
N ALA A 139 17.24 21.01 -1.32
CA ALA A 139 17.87 20.03 -2.21
C ALA A 139 16.84 19.33 -3.13
N ILE A 140 15.58 19.25 -2.71
CA ILE A 140 14.49 18.56 -3.40
C ILE A 140 14.14 19.22 -4.75
N SER A 141 14.34 20.54 -4.89
CA SER A 141 14.15 21.25 -6.16
C SER A 141 15.34 21.13 -7.12
N LYS A 142 16.48 20.59 -6.67
CA LYS A 142 17.66 20.33 -7.52
C LYS A 142 17.77 18.86 -7.97
N THR A 143 16.97 17.97 -7.40
CA THR A 143 17.05 16.52 -7.64
C THR A 143 16.47 16.01 -8.95
N GLU A 144 15.79 16.84 -9.76
CA GLU A 144 15.41 16.44 -11.13
C GLU A 144 16.65 16.17 -12.02
N ASN A 145 17.84 16.69 -11.64
CA ASN A 145 19.14 16.40 -12.24
C ASN A 145 20.19 15.95 -11.20
N SER A 146 19.83 15.00 -10.34
CA SER A 146 20.78 14.42 -9.39
C SER A 146 21.89 13.64 -10.12
N GLU A 147 23.09 14.23 -10.23
CA GLU A 147 24.35 13.61 -10.74
C GLU A 147 24.79 12.34 -9.99
N ASN A 148 24.03 11.98 -8.95
CA ASN A 148 24.31 10.95 -7.97
C ASN A 148 23.42 9.70 -8.12
N CYS A 149 22.49 9.71 -9.08
CA CYS A 149 21.66 8.55 -9.41
C CYS A 149 22.29 7.74 -10.54
N VAL A 150 22.34 6.42 -10.38
CA VAL A 150 22.78 5.49 -11.43
C VAL A 150 21.57 4.73 -11.96
N ILE A 151 21.39 4.72 -13.28
CA ILE A 151 20.40 3.86 -13.92
C ILE A 151 20.93 2.43 -13.89
N ILE A 152 20.22 1.55 -13.18
CA ILE A 152 20.59 0.13 -13.05
C ILE A 152 19.77 -0.78 -13.97
N GLY A 153 18.65 -0.27 -14.51
CA GLY A 153 17.83 -0.96 -15.49
C GLY A 153 16.81 -0.02 -16.13
N GLN A 154 16.23 -0.47 -17.23
CA GLN A 154 15.15 0.22 -17.92
C GLN A 154 14.17 -0.81 -18.46
N VAL A 155 12.88 -0.54 -18.32
CA VAL A 155 11.79 -1.35 -18.87
C VAL A 155 10.98 -0.45 -19.78
N ASN A 156 10.69 -0.93 -20.98
CA ASN A 156 9.74 -0.29 -21.88
C ASN A 156 8.39 -0.98 -21.67
N ASP A 157 7.31 -0.19 -21.59
CA ASP A 157 5.94 -0.72 -21.48
C ASP A 157 5.39 -1.26 -22.82
N GLN A 158 6.19 -2.04 -23.56
CA GLN A 158 5.74 -2.74 -24.77
C GLN A 158 5.17 -4.12 -24.46
#